data_AF-A0A2H0TJ42-F1
#
_entry.id   AF-A0A2H0TJ42-F1
#
_cell.length_a   1.000
_cell.length_b   1.000
_cell.length_c   1.000
_cell.angle_alpha   90.00
_cell.angle_beta   90.00
_cell.angle_gamma   90.00
#
_symmetry.space_group_name_H-M   'P 1'
#
loop_
_entity.id
_entity.type
_entity.pdbx_description
1 polymer ?
#
loop_
_entity_poly.entity_id
_entity_poly.type
_entity_poly.pdbx_seq_one_letter_code
_entity_poly.pdbx_strand_id
1 'polypeptide(L)'
;MADRIGSGVPKAEPYKLRHLKYVIEKVNRDPISVKMLKVNGNDVMRILNVPPSPQVGQILDVLLGYVLETPEKNKKEFLEKETKKLGKLSDEELKNLAQKARKEREKLEMKRDEMTKKKYWVT
;
A
#
# COMPACT_ATOMS: atom_id res chain seq x y z
N MET A 1 -32.82 9.64 -22.25
CA MET A 1 -31.37 9.69 -21.97
C MET A 1 -30.51 9.71 -23.25
N ALA A 2 -31.12 9.82 -24.45
CA ALA A 2 -30.44 9.78 -25.74
C ALA A 2 -29.93 11.15 -26.22
N ASP A 3 -30.67 12.24 -25.99
CA ASP A 3 -30.28 13.60 -26.41
C ASP A 3 -28.90 14.04 -25.92
N ARG A 4 -28.56 13.69 -24.66
CA ARG A 4 -27.33 14.17 -24.04
C ARG A 4 -26.06 13.49 -24.55
N ILE A 5 -26.16 12.27 -25.08
CA ILE A 5 -25.00 11.56 -25.68
C ILE A 5 -24.77 12.07 -27.11
N GLY A 6 -25.84 12.43 -27.83
CA GLY A 6 -25.77 12.97 -29.19
C GLY A 6 -25.24 14.41 -29.29
N SER A 7 -25.37 15.23 -28.25
CA SER A 7 -24.95 16.66 -28.27
C SER A 7 -23.45 16.92 -28.13
N GLY A 8 -22.58 15.90 -28.14
CA GLY A 8 -21.13 16.09 -28.05
C GLY A 8 -20.63 16.67 -26.71
N VAL A 9 -21.46 16.62 -25.65
CA VAL A 9 -21.03 17.10 -24.33
C VAL A 9 -19.87 16.26 -23.82
N PRO A 10 -18.75 16.86 -23.37
CA PRO A 10 -17.54 16.11 -23.03
C PRO A 10 -17.72 15.17 -21.83
N LYS A 11 -18.79 15.36 -21.02
CA LYS A 11 -19.04 14.63 -19.78
C LYS A 11 -20.53 14.26 -19.64
N ALA A 12 -20.88 13.03 -20.01
CA ALA A 12 -22.24 12.49 -19.99
C ALA A 12 -22.76 12.07 -18.59
N GLU A 13 -22.00 12.31 -17.50
CA GLU A 13 -22.45 12.10 -16.12
C GLU A 13 -22.24 13.35 -15.25
N PRO A 14 -23.16 13.71 -14.33
CA PRO A 14 -22.98 14.79 -13.37
C PRO A 14 -21.74 14.63 -12.49
N TYR A 15 -21.12 15.74 -12.08
CA TYR A 15 -19.92 15.73 -11.23
C TYR A 15 -20.12 14.95 -9.93
N LYS A 16 -21.25 15.15 -9.21
CA LYS A 16 -21.53 14.46 -7.94
C LYS A 16 -21.49 12.92 -8.07
N LEU A 17 -22.05 12.37 -9.15
CA LEU A 17 -22.04 10.93 -9.39
C LEU A 17 -20.62 10.42 -9.68
N ARG A 18 -19.84 11.16 -10.47
CA ARG A 18 -18.45 10.78 -10.76
C ARG A 18 -17.55 10.87 -9.53
N HIS A 19 -17.74 11.91 -8.71
CA HIS A 19 -17.04 12.05 -7.44
C HIS A 19 -17.38 10.90 -6.48
N LEU A 20 -18.67 10.53 -6.39
CA LEU A 20 -19.09 9.36 -5.61
C LEU A 20 -18.41 8.07 -6.11
N LYS A 21 -18.37 7.82 -7.42
CA LYS A 21 -17.66 6.67 -8.00
C LYS A 21 -16.16 6.69 -7.70
N TYR A 22 -15.52 7.86 -7.76
CA TYR A 22 -14.12 8.04 -7.36
C TYR A 22 -13.90 7.68 -5.88
N VAL A 23 -14.75 8.16 -4.97
CA VAL A 23 -14.63 7.86 -3.54
C VAL A 23 -14.82 6.36 -3.29
N ILE A 24 -15.84 5.74 -3.91
CA ILE A 24 -16.08 4.31 -3.79
C ILE A 24 -14.86 3.51 -4.27
N GLU A 25 -14.33 3.81 -5.46
CA GLU A 25 -13.17 3.08 -5.99
C GLU A 25 -11.89 3.35 -5.19
N LYS A 26 -11.73 4.55 -4.62
CA LYS A 26 -10.60 4.89 -3.75
C LYS A 26 -10.64 4.11 -2.44
N VAL A 27 -11.81 3.97 -1.83
CA VAL A 27 -12.01 3.29 -0.53
C VAL A 27 -12.08 1.77 -0.68
N ASN A 28 -12.62 1.26 -1.79
CA ASN A 28 -12.72 -0.18 -2.07
C ASN A 28 -11.35 -0.82 -2.40
N ARG A 29 -10.31 -0.02 -2.58
CA ARG A 29 -8.97 -0.54 -2.77
C ARG A 29 -8.44 -1.07 -1.45
N ASP A 30 -7.89 -2.28 -1.49
CA ASP A 30 -7.19 -2.88 -0.36
C ASP A 30 -6.19 -1.89 0.24
N PRO A 31 -6.33 -1.53 1.54
CA PRO A 31 -5.39 -0.64 2.17
C PRO A 31 -3.98 -1.22 2.09
N ILE A 32 -3.01 -0.44 1.60
CA ILE A 32 -1.59 -0.79 1.63
C ILE A 32 -1.12 -0.71 3.09
N SER A 33 -1.50 -1.69 3.89
CA SER A 33 -1.29 -1.67 5.32
C SER A 33 -0.48 -2.88 5.77
N VAL A 34 0.41 -2.62 6.73
CA VAL A 34 1.17 -3.66 7.43
C VAL A 34 0.25 -4.71 8.08
N LYS A 35 -1.02 -4.36 8.37
CA LYS A 35 -2.04 -5.28 8.90
C LYS A 35 -2.44 -6.41 7.94
N MET A 36 -2.13 -6.29 6.65
CA MET A 36 -2.43 -7.32 5.64
C MET A 36 -1.37 -8.42 5.54
N LEU A 37 -0.22 -8.23 6.18
CA LEU A 37 0.84 -9.23 6.19
C LEU A 37 0.37 -10.49 6.93
N LYS A 38 0.80 -11.66 6.48
CA LYS A 38 0.58 -12.93 7.19
C LYS A 38 1.37 -13.05 8.50
N VAL A 39 2.23 -12.08 8.80
CA VAL A 39 2.99 -11.97 10.04
C VAL A 39 2.66 -10.64 10.71
N ASN A 40 2.59 -10.65 12.02
CA ASN A 40 2.34 -9.47 12.84
C ASN A 40 3.59 -9.05 13.64
N GLY A 41 3.53 -7.89 14.30
CA GLY A 41 4.61 -7.43 15.17
C GLY A 41 4.95 -8.42 16.29
N ASN A 42 3.95 -9.12 16.83
CA ASN A 42 4.17 -10.18 17.83
C ASN A 42 4.97 -11.36 17.27
N ASP A 43 4.75 -11.72 16.00
CA ASP A 43 5.51 -12.79 15.36
C ASP A 43 6.96 -12.36 15.14
N VAL A 44 7.18 -11.12 14.68
CA VAL A 44 8.53 -10.55 14.51
C VAL A 44 9.29 -10.52 15.84
N MET A 45 8.65 -10.06 16.92
CA MET A 45 9.24 -10.05 18.27
C MET A 45 9.62 -11.46 18.73
N ARG A 46 8.76 -12.46 18.52
CA ARG A 46 9.04 -13.85 18.86
C ARG A 46 10.18 -14.46 18.04
N ILE A 47 10.25 -14.15 16.75
CA ILE A 47 11.27 -14.70 15.84
C ILE A 47 12.66 -14.16 16.15
N LEU A 48 12.75 -12.87 16.48
CA LEU A 48 14.02 -12.19 16.74
C LEU A 48 14.37 -12.15 18.24
N ASN A 49 13.44 -12.55 19.12
CA ASN A 49 13.56 -12.49 20.57
C ASN A 49 13.93 -11.08 21.07
N VAL A 50 13.30 -10.06 20.48
CA VAL A 50 13.54 -8.65 20.79
C VAL A 50 12.36 -8.04 21.56
N PRO A 51 12.62 -7.07 22.47
CA PRO A 51 11.55 -6.31 23.11
C PRO A 51 10.78 -5.45 22.08
N PRO A 52 9.59 -4.95 22.43
CA PRO A 52 8.85 -4.02 21.60
C PRO A 52 9.69 -2.76 21.33
N SER A 53 10.10 -2.59 20.08
CA SER A 53 11.00 -1.52 19.65
C SER A 53 10.60 -0.95 18.28
N PRO A 54 11.05 0.26 17.92
CA PRO A 54 10.82 0.84 16.59
C PRO A 54 11.34 -0.04 15.45
N GLN A 55 12.35 -0.87 15.72
CA GLN A 55 12.94 -1.81 14.77
C GLN A 55 11.89 -2.79 14.22
N VAL A 56 10.97 -3.26 15.07
CA VAL A 56 9.87 -4.16 14.66
C VAL A 56 9.00 -3.50 13.60
N GLY A 57 8.65 -2.23 13.79
CA GLY A 57 7.87 -1.46 12.82
C GLY A 57 8.61 -1.26 11.49
N GLN A 58 9.92 -1.00 11.55
CA GLN A 58 10.76 -0.87 10.36
C GLN A 58 10.85 -2.18 9.56
N ILE A 59 10.97 -3.32 10.23
CA ILE A 59 10.95 -4.64 9.58
C ILE A 59 9.61 -4.86 8.86
N LEU A 60 8.49 -4.61 9.54
CA LEU A 60 7.16 -4.75 8.94
C LEU A 60 6.97 -3.82 7.73
N ASP A 61 7.49 -2.59 7.80
CA ASP A 61 7.48 -1.64 6.69
C ASP A 61 8.26 -2.15 5.47
N VAL A 62 9.41 -2.78 5.68
CA VAL A 62 10.23 -3.37 4.61
C VAL A 62 9.55 -4.61 4.02
N LEU A 63 9.02 -5.50 4.87
CA LEU A 63 8.27 -6.68 4.43
C LEU A 63 7.05 -6.32 3.58
N LEU A 64 6.33 -5.27 3.97
CA LEU A 64 5.23 -4.75 3.17
C LEU A 64 5.70 -4.28 1.79
N GLY A 65 6.87 -3.64 1.70
CA GLY A 65 7.49 -3.28 0.43
C GLY A 65 7.63 -4.47 -0.51
N TYR A 66 8.16 -5.60 -0.02
CA TYR A 66 8.31 -6.82 -0.84
C TYR A 66 6.97 -7.40 -1.30
N VAL A 67 5.94 -7.33 -0.45
CA VAL A 67 4.58 -7.80 -0.79
C VAL A 67 3.91 -6.89 -1.81
N LEU A 68 4.16 -5.58 -1.77
CA LEU A 68 3.61 -4.64 -2.74
C LEU A 68 4.21 -4.80 -4.13
N GLU A 69 5.48 -5.20 -4.21
CA GLU A 69 6.13 -5.53 -5.48
C GLU A 69 5.68 -6.90 -6.00
N THR A 70 5.50 -7.88 -5.11
CA THR A 70 5.03 -9.22 -5.48
C THR A 70 4.05 -9.75 -4.43
N PRO A 71 2.72 -9.69 -4.67
CA PRO A 71 1.72 -10.07 -3.68
C PRO A 71 1.80 -11.56 -3.27
N GLU A 72 2.32 -12.40 -4.15
CA GLU A 72 2.54 -13.84 -3.90
C GLU A 72 3.54 -14.12 -2.76
N LYS A 73 4.37 -13.13 -2.41
CA LYS A 73 5.33 -13.21 -1.30
C LYS A 73 4.66 -13.05 0.07
N ASN A 74 3.36 -12.75 0.14
CA ASN A 74 2.61 -12.71 1.40
C ASN A 74 2.29 -14.11 1.95
N LYS A 75 3.34 -14.94 2.09
CA LYS A 75 3.32 -16.28 2.66
C LYS A 75 4.11 -16.26 3.95
N LYS A 76 3.57 -16.92 4.98
CA LYS A 76 4.15 -16.89 6.33
C LYS A 76 5.63 -17.31 6.33
N GLU A 77 5.94 -18.44 5.69
CA GLU A 77 7.30 -19.00 5.59
C GLU A 77 8.31 -18.02 4.96
N PHE A 78 7.90 -17.33 3.88
CA PHE A 78 8.74 -16.34 3.22
C PHE A 78 9.01 -15.14 4.14
N LEU A 79 7.95 -14.59 4.75
CA LEU A 79 8.05 -13.44 5.63
C LEU A 79 8.88 -13.76 6.89
N GLU A 80 8.77 -14.96 7.45
CA GLU A 80 9.57 -15.40 8.59
C GLU A 80 11.06 -15.52 8.23
N LYS A 81 11.37 -16.05 7.03
CA LYS A 81 12.75 -16.14 6.54
C LYS A 81 13.36 -14.75 6.32
N GLU A 82 12.62 -13.84 5.70
CA GLU A 82 13.09 -12.48 5.49
C GLU A 82 13.21 -11.69 6.80
N THR A 83 12.30 -11.89 7.75
CA THR A 83 12.39 -11.30 9.10
C THR A 83 13.72 -11.64 9.77
N LYS A 84 14.14 -12.91 9.72
CA LYS A 84 15.43 -13.35 10.27
C LYS A 84 16.64 -12.74 9.58
N LYS A 85 16.53 -12.42 8.28
CA LYS A 85 17.60 -11.73 7.55
C LYS A 85 17.67 -10.26 7.93
N LEU A 86 16.52 -9.58 7.97
CA LEU A 86 16.42 -8.16 8.32
C LEU A 86 16.88 -7.90 9.76
N GLY A 87 16.63 -8.83 10.69
CA GLY A 87 17.11 -8.74 12.07
C GLY A 87 18.63 -8.82 12.25
N LYS A 88 19.39 -9.18 11.21
CA LYS A 88 20.88 -9.18 11.23
C LYS A 88 21.48 -7.88 10.70
N LEU A 89 20.67 -6.99 10.13
CA LEU A 89 21.13 -5.70 9.60
C LEU A 89 21.34 -4.69 10.72
N SER A 90 22.18 -3.69 10.45
CA SER A 90 22.37 -2.56 11.34
C SER A 90 21.12 -1.67 11.38
N ASP A 91 20.86 -0.99 12.50
CA ASP A 91 19.74 -0.07 12.66
C ASP A 91 19.67 1.02 11.58
N GLU A 92 20.82 1.55 11.15
CA GLU A 92 20.88 2.57 10.08
C GLU A 92 20.43 2.03 8.72
N GLU A 93 20.85 0.81 8.36
CA GLU A 93 20.44 0.17 7.10
C GLU A 93 18.94 -0.12 7.10
N LEU A 94 18.44 -0.64 8.22
CA LEU A 94 17.02 -0.94 8.38
C LEU A 94 16.15 0.32 8.29
N LYS A 95 16.61 1.43 8.91
CA LYS A 95 15.94 2.72 8.83
C LYS A 95 15.91 3.27 7.41
N ASN A 96 17.01 3.17 6.67
CA ASN A 96 17.09 3.60 5.27
C ASN A 96 16.16 2.78 4.36
N LEU A 97 16.14 1.45 4.53
CA LEU A 97 15.24 0.56 3.80
C LEU A 97 13.77 0.86 4.12
N ALA A 98 13.43 1.03 5.39
CA ALA A 98 12.07 1.37 5.81
C ALA A 98 11.63 2.73 5.24
N GLN A 99 12.51 3.73 5.24
CA GLN A 99 12.21 5.04 4.66
C GLN A 99 12.01 4.96 3.14
N LYS A 100 12.83 4.15 2.45
CA LYS A 100 12.66 3.90 1.01
C LYS A 100 11.31 3.23 0.73
N ALA A 101 10.96 2.17 1.47
CA ALA A 101 9.69 1.47 1.33
C ALA A 101 8.48 2.38 1.63
N ARG A 102 8.58 3.31 2.60
CA ARG A 102 7.55 4.33 2.85
C ARG A 102 7.39 5.27 1.66
N LYS A 103 8.49 5.83 1.15
CA LYS A 103 8.46 6.73 -0.02
C LYS A 103 7.90 6.04 -1.26
N GLU A 104 8.23 4.77 -1.49
CA GLU A 104 7.69 4.01 -2.62
C GLU A 104 6.19 3.77 -2.49
N ARG A 105 5.71 3.45 -1.29
CA ARG A 105 4.27 3.36 -0.99
C ARG A 105 3.54 4.67 -1.27
N GLU A 106 4.03 5.79 -0.75
CA GLU A 106 3.42 7.10 -0.96
C GLU A 106 3.36 7.44 -2.45
N LYS A 107 4.45 7.18 -3.20
CA LYS A 107 4.47 7.37 -4.66
C LYS A 107 3.43 6.50 -5.38
N LEU A 108 3.29 5.23 -4.98
CA LEU A 108 2.30 4.33 -5.56
C LEU A 108 0.87 4.79 -5.26
N GLU A 109 0.60 5.22 -4.04
CA GLU A 109 -0.71 5.76 -3.64
C GLU A 109 -1.04 7.04 -4.41
N MET A 110 -0.10 7.99 -4.52
CA MET A 110 -0.29 9.21 -5.32
C MET A 110 -0.58 8.88 -6.78
N LYS A 111 0.23 8.03 -7.42
CA LYS A 111 0.01 7.61 -8.82
C LYS A 111 -1.36 6.98 -9.01
N ARG A 112 -1.77 6.10 -8.09
CA ARG A 112 -3.08 5.45 -8.13
C ARG A 112 -4.22 6.46 -7.94
N ASP A 113 -4.09 7.40 -7.01
CA ASP A 113 -5.07 8.46 -6.78
C ASP A 113 -5.25 9.32 -8.03
N GLU A 114 -4.15 9.77 -8.64
CA GLU A 114 -4.15 10.54 -9.89
C GLU A 114 -4.81 9.77 -11.05
N MET A 115 -4.51 8.48 -11.22
CA MET A 115 -5.17 7.66 -12.25
C MET A 115 -6.68 7.55 -12.03
N THR A 116 -7.13 7.49 -10.77
CA THR A 116 -8.56 7.41 -10.42
C THR A 116 -9.27 8.73 -10.67
N LYS A 117 -8.64 9.84 -10.30
CA LYS A 117 -9.10 11.20 -10.60
C LYS A 117 -9.25 11.40 -12.11
N LYS A 118 -8.26 10.98 -12.90
CA LYS A 118 -8.32 11.00 -14.37
C LYS A 118 -9.46 10.13 -14.91
N LYS A 119 -9.61 8.89 -14.42
CA LYS A 119 -10.68 7.95 -14.82
C LYS A 119 -12.09 8.54 -14.63
N TYR A 120 -12.32 9.25 -13.53
CA TYR A 120 -13.63 9.85 -13.23
C TYR A 120 -13.72 11.35 -13.56
N TRP A 121 -12.68 11.93 -14.18
CA TRP A 121 -12.55 13.36 -14.46
C TRP A 121 -12.90 14.24 -13.23
N VAL A 122 -12.38 13.83 -12.09
CA VAL A 122 -12.40 14.57 -10.82
C VAL A 122 -11.09 15.36 -10.77
N THR A 123 -11.18 16.67 -10.51
CA THR A 123 -10.02 17.55 -10.38
C THR A 123 -9.44 17.46 -8.97
#